data_AF-A0A7S3SKF5-F1
#
_entry.id   AF-A0A7S3SKF5-F1
#
_cell.length_a   1.000
_cell.length_b   1.000
_cell.length_c   1.000
_cell.angle_alpha   90.00
_cell.angle_beta   90.00
_cell.angle_gamma   90.00
#
_symmetry.space_group_name_H-M   'P 1'
#
loop_
_entity.id
_entity.type
_entity.pdbx_description
1 polymer ?
#
loop_
_entity_poly.entity_id
_entity_poly.type
_entity_poly.pdbx_seq_one_letter_code
_entity_poly.pdbx_strand_id
1 'polypeptide(L)'
;TPTPMRCGSICAVFLVLSATPAQGLLLGHTPALPHRIRGGASRHTTIVAEAGPPVAIVVEVEIKPDRMDDFLKAITIDVQGSRQEEGCLRFDLLRDNSNPNKFFFYEVYVDAAAVDVHKATPHFKAWSDFKESGGVVSQTSSKCAALDFTA
;
A
#
# COMPACT_ATOMS: atom_id res chain seq x y z
N THR A 1 -28.17 26.18 -27.53
CA THR A 1 -29.12 25.52 -26.61
C THR A 1 -28.51 24.21 -26.14
N PRO A 2 -28.03 24.09 -24.90
CA PRO A 2 -27.59 22.81 -24.35
C PRO A 2 -28.73 22.16 -23.57
N THR A 3 -29.03 20.91 -23.89
CA THR A 3 -29.94 20.05 -23.12
C THR A 3 -29.17 19.42 -21.97
N PRO A 4 -29.65 19.47 -20.72
CA PRO A 4 -29.08 18.66 -19.64
C PRO A 4 -29.84 17.33 -19.53
N MET A 5 -29.11 16.22 -19.48
CA MET A 5 -29.65 14.95 -19.02
C MET A 5 -29.01 14.59 -17.68
N ARG A 6 -29.84 14.62 -16.63
CA ARG A 6 -29.62 13.98 -15.33
C ARG A 6 -30.31 12.62 -15.35
N CYS A 7 -29.66 11.59 -14.84
CA CYS A 7 -30.21 10.42 -14.15
C CYS A 7 -29.00 9.56 -13.74
N GLY A 8 -28.77 9.04 -12.53
CA GLY A 8 -29.64 8.77 -11.39
C GLY A 8 -29.37 7.34 -10.92
N SER A 9 -29.07 7.16 -9.63
CA SER A 9 -29.21 5.93 -8.81
C SER A 9 -28.24 4.77 -9.08
N ILE A 10 -27.26 4.50 -8.21
CA ILE A 10 -27.32 3.66 -6.97
C ILE A 10 -27.74 2.21 -7.25
N CYS A 11 -26.82 1.27 -7.03
CA CYS A 11 -27.15 -0.06 -6.52
C CYS A 11 -25.92 -0.71 -5.87
N ALA A 12 -25.84 -0.60 -4.53
CA ALA A 12 -24.99 -1.44 -3.70
C ALA A 12 -25.67 -2.81 -3.56
N VAL A 13 -24.95 -3.89 -3.88
CA VAL A 13 -25.41 -5.25 -3.65
C VAL A 13 -24.57 -5.83 -2.52
N PHE A 14 -25.10 -5.71 -1.30
CA PHE A 14 -24.70 -6.55 -0.17
C PHE A 14 -25.32 -7.93 -0.38
N LEU A 15 -24.50 -8.96 -0.60
CA LEU A 15 -24.95 -10.35 -0.53
C LEU A 15 -24.43 -10.97 0.76
N VAL A 16 -25.32 -11.03 1.76
CA VAL A 16 -25.19 -11.87 2.94
C VAL A 16 -25.66 -13.26 2.55
N LEU A 17 -24.82 -14.29 2.70
CA LEU A 17 -25.30 -15.68 2.73
C LEU A 17 -24.94 -16.34 4.06
N SER A 18 -26.01 -16.78 4.69
CA SER A 18 -26.21 -17.43 5.98
C SER A 18 -25.65 -18.86 6.03
N ALA A 19 -25.11 -19.20 7.20
CA ALA A 19 -24.76 -20.56 7.61
C ALA A 19 -26.00 -21.42 7.94
N THR A 20 -25.92 -22.73 7.69
CA THR A 20 -26.85 -23.76 8.17
C THR A 20 -26.15 -24.71 9.15
N PRO A 21 -26.76 -25.08 10.29
CA PRO A 21 -26.25 -26.15 11.15
C PRO A 21 -26.91 -27.49 10.81
N ALA A 22 -26.12 -28.57 10.81
CA ALA A 22 -26.65 -29.94 10.80
C ALA A 22 -26.42 -30.56 12.19
N GLN A 23 -27.52 -30.90 12.86
CA GLN A 23 -27.54 -31.73 14.07
C GLN A 23 -27.79 -33.18 13.65
N GLY A 24 -27.00 -34.11 14.19
CA GLY A 24 -27.16 -35.55 14.03
C GLY A 24 -26.76 -36.26 15.33
N LEU A 25 -27.77 -36.76 16.03
CA LEU A 25 -27.75 -37.49 17.30
C LEU A 25 -27.38 -38.97 17.07
N LEU A 26 -26.47 -39.56 17.85
CA LEU A 26 -26.73 -40.84 18.51
C LEU A 26 -25.76 -41.16 19.67
N LEU A 27 -26.36 -41.66 20.75
CA LEU A 27 -25.78 -42.02 22.03
C LEU A 27 -24.90 -43.28 21.95
N GLY A 28 -23.83 -43.28 22.76
CA GLY A 28 -23.12 -44.47 23.21
C GLY A 28 -22.46 -44.21 24.56
N HIS A 29 -22.95 -44.88 25.61
CA HIS A 29 -22.47 -44.78 27.00
C HIS A 29 -21.25 -45.68 27.25
N THR A 30 -20.23 -45.19 27.94
CA THR A 30 -19.76 -45.66 29.29
C THR A 30 -18.45 -44.96 29.70
N PRO A 31 -18.21 -44.68 30.99
CA PRO A 31 -17.08 -43.89 31.46
C PRO A 31 -15.91 -44.75 31.97
N ALA A 32 -14.67 -44.36 31.65
CA ALA A 32 -13.47 -44.80 32.35
C ALA A 32 -12.71 -43.57 32.87
N LEU A 33 -12.42 -43.56 34.18
CA LEU A 33 -11.74 -42.52 34.94
C LEU A 33 -10.20 -42.54 34.75
N PRO A 34 -9.47 -41.47 35.15
CA PRO A 34 -8.44 -40.87 34.31
C PRO A 34 -7.01 -41.30 34.67
N HIS A 35 -6.18 -41.50 33.65
CA HIS A 35 -4.73 -41.40 33.80
C HIS A 35 -4.35 -39.92 33.77
N ARG A 36 -3.99 -39.38 34.93
CA ARG A 36 -3.52 -37.99 35.10
C ARG A 36 -2.17 -37.80 34.41
N ILE A 37 -2.18 -37.53 33.11
CA ILE A 37 -1.04 -36.91 32.44
C ILE A 37 -1.07 -35.43 32.78
N ARG A 38 0.00 -34.93 33.39
CA ARG A 38 0.22 -33.49 33.58
C ARG A 38 0.27 -32.83 32.21
N GLY A 39 -0.87 -32.34 31.73
CA GLY A 39 -0.95 -31.40 30.61
C GLY A 39 -0.27 -30.11 31.05
N GLY A 40 0.98 -29.92 30.64
CA GLY A 40 1.57 -28.59 30.64
C GLY A 40 0.65 -27.72 29.80
N ALA A 41 0.15 -26.62 30.37
CA ALA A 41 -0.59 -25.63 29.62
C ALA A 41 0.31 -25.15 28.49
N SER A 42 0.06 -25.67 27.28
CA SER A 42 0.64 -25.12 26.07
C SER A 42 0.00 -23.76 25.90
N ARG A 43 0.67 -22.75 26.49
CA ARG A 43 0.40 -21.36 26.21
C ARG A 43 0.54 -21.26 24.70
N HIS A 44 -0.59 -21.10 24.02
CA HIS A 44 -0.59 -20.58 22.67
C HIS A 44 -0.03 -19.16 22.80
N THR A 45 1.30 -19.06 22.80
CA THR A 45 1.98 -17.81 22.56
C THR A 45 1.66 -17.49 21.11
N THR A 46 0.60 -16.71 20.89
CA THR A 46 0.46 -15.98 19.65
C THR A 46 1.67 -15.06 19.60
N ILE A 47 2.70 -15.47 18.86
CA ILE A 47 3.77 -14.58 18.47
C ILE A 47 3.11 -13.61 17.50
N VAL A 48 2.63 -12.47 17.99
CA VAL A 48 2.46 -11.31 17.12
C VAL A 48 3.88 -10.92 16.74
N ALA A 49 4.25 -11.21 15.50
CA ALA A 49 5.45 -10.63 14.94
C ALA A 49 5.21 -9.11 14.94
N GLU A 50 5.96 -8.38 15.75
CA GLU A 50 6.00 -6.92 15.66
C GLU A 50 6.32 -6.58 14.20
N ALA A 51 5.40 -5.87 13.53
CA ALA A 51 5.63 -5.40 12.18
C ALA A 51 6.89 -4.52 12.21
N GLY A 52 7.80 -4.73 11.25
CA GLY A 52 9.00 -3.91 11.13
C GLY A 52 8.66 -2.43 10.94
N PRO A 53 9.62 -1.52 11.11
CA PRO A 53 9.36 -0.10 10.89
C PRO A 53 8.88 0.16 9.45
N PRO A 54 8.05 1.19 9.22
CA PRO A 54 7.66 1.58 7.88
C PRO A 54 8.87 1.82 6.98
N VAL A 55 8.70 1.62 5.68
CA VAL A 55 9.75 1.81 4.69
C VAL A 55 9.64 3.21 4.11
N ALA A 56 10.68 4.03 4.29
CA ALA A 56 10.81 5.31 3.62
C ALA A 56 11.71 5.19 2.38
N ILE A 57 11.37 5.91 1.32
CA ILE A 57 12.16 6.04 0.10
C ILE A 57 12.31 7.53 -0.19
N VAL A 58 13.56 7.98 -0.31
CA VAL A 58 13.89 9.33 -0.80
C VAL A 58 14.47 9.17 -2.19
N VAL A 59 13.74 9.63 -3.19
CA VAL A 59 14.23 9.69 -4.58
C VAL A 59 14.66 11.12 -4.87
N GLU A 60 15.84 11.30 -5.46
CA GLU A 60 16.29 12.58 -5.99
C GLU A 60 16.38 12.46 -7.51
N VAL A 61 15.78 13.40 -8.22
CA VAL A 61 15.83 13.45 -9.70
C VAL A 61 16.14 14.85 -10.20
N GLU A 62 16.92 14.91 -11.26
CA GLU A 62 17.05 16.11 -12.08
C GLU A 62 16.45 15.86 -13.46
N ILE A 63 15.56 16.76 -13.88
CA ILE A 63 14.76 16.63 -15.10
C ILE A 63 15.36 17.53 -16.19
N LYS A 64 15.33 17.07 -17.44
CA LYS A 64 15.73 17.93 -18.56
C LYS A 64 14.79 19.14 -18.66
N PRO A 65 15.30 20.38 -18.81
CA PRO A 65 14.45 21.57 -18.82
C PRO A 65 13.34 21.55 -19.88
N ASP A 66 13.62 20.98 -21.05
CA ASP A 66 12.69 20.84 -22.19
C ASP A 66 11.65 19.71 -22.00
N ARG A 67 11.72 18.94 -20.92
CA ARG A 67 10.82 17.82 -20.60
C ARG A 67 9.98 18.07 -19.34
N MET A 68 9.98 19.29 -18.80
CA MET A 68 9.30 19.63 -17.54
C MET A 68 7.78 19.36 -17.59
N ASP A 69 7.11 19.71 -18.68
CA ASP A 69 5.65 19.52 -18.79
C ASP A 69 5.27 18.03 -18.84
N ASP A 70 6.07 17.21 -19.53
CA ASP A 70 5.89 15.76 -19.58
C ASP A 70 6.12 15.14 -18.20
N PHE A 71 7.18 15.58 -17.51
CA PHE A 71 7.48 15.18 -16.15
C PHE A 71 6.31 15.48 -15.21
N LEU A 72 5.84 16.73 -15.19
CA LEU A 72 4.77 17.16 -14.29
C LEU A 72 3.48 16.38 -14.53
N LYS A 73 3.16 16.05 -15.80
CA LYS A 73 2.01 15.18 -16.12
C LYS A 73 2.19 13.78 -15.54
N ALA A 74 3.34 13.14 -15.82
CA ALA A 74 3.61 11.77 -15.38
C ALA A 74 3.65 11.65 -13.85
N ILE A 75 4.39 12.53 -13.18
CA ILE A 75 4.55 12.49 -11.72
C ILE A 75 3.25 12.88 -10.99
N THR A 76 2.40 13.72 -11.59
CA THR A 76 1.08 14.03 -10.99
C THR A 76 0.21 12.78 -10.94
N ILE A 77 0.21 11.96 -12.00
CA ILE A 77 -0.51 10.68 -12.03
C ILE A 77 0.01 9.76 -10.93
N ASP A 78 1.34 9.63 -10.82
CA ASP A 78 1.99 8.77 -9.85
C ASP A 78 1.69 9.21 -8.40
N VAL A 79 1.88 10.50 -8.08
CA VAL A 79 1.61 11.07 -6.75
C VAL A 79 0.14 10.89 -6.36
N GLN A 80 -0.80 11.18 -7.27
CA GLN A 80 -2.22 11.07 -6.97
C GLN A 80 -2.65 9.62 -6.78
N GLY A 81 -2.17 8.71 -7.63
CA GLY A 81 -2.46 7.28 -7.53
C GLY A 81 -1.88 6.65 -6.27
N SER A 82 -0.61 6.96 -5.97
CA SER A 82 0.09 6.41 -4.80
C SER A 82 -0.59 6.77 -3.49
N ARG A 83 -1.07 8.02 -3.36
CA ARG A 83 -1.80 8.47 -2.17
C ARG A 83 -3.14 7.75 -1.93
N GLN A 84 -3.65 7.00 -2.90
CA GLN A 84 -4.85 6.17 -2.75
C GLN A 84 -4.52 4.71 -2.40
N GLU A 85 -3.25 4.32 -2.40
CA GLU A 85 -2.83 2.97 -2.04
C GLU A 85 -2.97 2.75 -0.52
N GLU A 86 -3.55 1.63 -0.13
CA GLU A 86 -3.76 1.27 1.29
C GLU A 86 -2.45 1.24 2.09
N GLY A 87 -1.34 0.83 1.45
CA GLY A 87 -0.03 0.74 2.07
C GLY A 87 0.82 2.01 2.00
N CYS A 88 0.36 3.07 1.31
CA CYS A 88 1.09 4.33 1.19
C CYS A 88 0.73 5.29 2.32
N LEU A 89 1.67 5.53 3.22
CA LEU A 89 1.53 6.45 4.35
C LEU A 89 1.83 7.90 3.96
N ARG A 90 2.74 8.10 3.00
CA ARG A 90 3.15 9.42 2.51
C ARG A 90 3.65 9.31 1.08
N PHE A 91 3.33 10.31 0.26
CA PHE A 91 3.98 10.53 -1.02
C PHE A 91 4.00 12.03 -1.29
N ASP A 92 5.15 12.67 -1.09
CA ASP A 92 5.34 14.10 -1.38
C ASP A 92 6.29 14.30 -2.54
N LEU A 93 5.88 15.19 -3.46
CA LEU A 93 6.74 15.74 -4.48
C LEU A 93 7.26 17.10 -4.01
N LEU A 94 8.58 17.21 -3.86
CA LEU A 94 9.27 18.42 -3.42
C LEU A 94 10.12 18.95 -4.57
N ARG A 95 10.25 20.27 -4.66
CA ARG A 95 11.14 20.93 -5.63
C ARG A 95 12.31 21.56 -4.89
N ASP A 96 13.50 21.43 -5.44
CA ASP A 96 14.67 22.13 -4.91
C ASP A 96 14.51 23.66 -5.05
N ASN A 97 14.89 24.40 -4.01
CA ASN A 97 14.77 25.87 -4.01
C ASN A 97 15.83 26.57 -4.88
N SER A 98 16.94 25.90 -5.17
CA SER A 98 18.07 26.44 -5.92
C SER A 98 18.07 25.99 -7.37
N ASN A 99 17.61 24.77 -7.65
CA ASN A 99 17.51 24.21 -8.99
C ASN A 99 16.04 23.86 -9.33
N PRO A 100 15.36 24.66 -10.18
CA PRO A 100 13.98 24.39 -10.56
C PRO A 100 13.77 23.08 -11.32
N ASN A 101 14.84 22.44 -11.81
CA ASN A 101 14.76 21.17 -12.52
C ASN A 101 15.00 19.96 -11.62
N LYS A 102 15.30 20.19 -10.33
CA LYS A 102 15.57 19.16 -9.36
C LYS A 102 14.39 18.95 -8.43
N PHE A 103 14.03 17.69 -8.24
CA PHE A 103 12.89 17.27 -7.42
C PHE A 103 13.28 16.13 -6.48
N PHE A 104 12.52 16.01 -5.39
CA PHE A 104 12.63 14.93 -4.44
C PHE A 104 11.28 14.25 -4.24
N PHE A 105 11.25 12.93 -4.23
CA PHE A 105 10.07 12.15 -3.89
C PHE A 105 10.29 11.61 -2.49
N TYR A 106 9.42 11.98 -1.56
CA TYR A 106 9.43 11.45 -0.22
C TYR A 106 8.26 10.50 -0.06
N GLU A 107 8.57 9.21 -0.12
CA GLU A 107 7.60 8.13 -0.09
C GLU A 107 7.74 7.35 1.21
N VAL A 108 6.63 7.01 1.86
CA VAL A 108 6.62 6.19 3.06
C VAL A 108 5.52 5.15 2.93
N TYR A 109 5.88 3.88 3.12
CA TYR A 109 4.98 2.74 3.02
C TYR A 109 4.98 1.93 4.31
N VAL A 110 3.87 1.28 4.62
CA VAL A 110 3.70 0.46 5.84
C VAL A 110 4.76 -0.64 5.96
N ASP A 111 5.20 -1.20 4.84
CA ASP A 111 6.22 -2.24 4.78
C ASP A 111 6.84 -2.35 3.37
N ALA A 112 7.69 -3.35 3.18
CA ALA A 112 8.31 -3.63 1.88
C ALA A 112 7.34 -4.19 0.83
N ALA A 113 6.29 -4.91 1.24
CA ALA A 113 5.31 -5.48 0.32
C ALA A 113 4.45 -4.38 -0.32
N ALA A 114 4.11 -3.34 0.45
CA ALA A 114 3.44 -2.14 -0.07
C ALA A 114 4.28 -1.42 -1.14
N VAL A 115 5.61 -1.37 -1.01
CA VAL A 115 6.51 -0.85 -2.06
C VAL A 115 6.43 -1.68 -3.34
N ASP A 116 6.33 -3.00 -3.21
CA ASP A 116 6.25 -3.89 -4.37
C ASP A 116 4.90 -3.74 -5.08
N VAL A 117 3.81 -3.58 -4.32
CA VAL A 117 2.49 -3.23 -4.86
C VAL A 117 2.56 -1.92 -5.63
N HIS A 118 3.10 -0.86 -5.01
CA HIS A 118 3.27 0.46 -5.63
C HIS A 118 3.95 0.36 -7.02
N LYS A 119 5.07 -0.35 -7.10
CA LYS A 119 5.84 -0.53 -8.35
C LYS A 119 5.11 -1.32 -9.44
N ALA A 120 4.07 -2.06 -9.10
CA ALA A 120 3.25 -2.82 -10.05
C ALA A 120 2.03 -2.02 -10.56
N THR A 121 1.80 -0.80 -10.05
CA THR A 121 0.62 -0.02 -10.37
C THR A 121 0.68 0.68 -11.74
N PRO A 122 -0.48 0.98 -12.37
CA PRO A 122 -0.51 1.78 -13.59
C PRO A 122 0.01 3.20 -13.42
N HIS A 123 -0.15 3.81 -12.24
CA HIS A 123 0.31 5.18 -11.99
C HIS A 123 1.82 5.27 -11.80
N PHE A 124 2.45 4.30 -11.12
CA PHE A 124 3.92 4.18 -11.12
C PHE A 124 4.46 3.96 -12.54
N LYS A 125 3.74 3.20 -13.37
CA LYS A 125 4.13 3.01 -14.77
C LYS A 125 4.22 4.33 -15.54
N ALA A 126 3.35 5.30 -15.27
CA ALA A 126 3.43 6.62 -15.92
C ALA A 126 4.77 7.33 -15.62
N TRP A 127 5.25 7.25 -14.37
CA TRP A 127 6.58 7.71 -13.99
C TRP A 127 7.69 6.87 -14.64
N SER A 128 7.56 5.54 -14.67
CA SER A 128 8.53 4.65 -15.34
C SER A 128 8.70 4.99 -16.82
N ASP A 129 7.60 5.13 -17.53
CA ASP A 129 7.58 5.43 -18.97
C ASP A 129 8.23 6.80 -19.24
N PHE A 130 7.97 7.80 -18.39
CA PHE A 130 8.62 9.10 -18.50
C PHE A 130 10.15 9.00 -18.34
N LYS A 131 10.64 8.25 -17.34
CA LYS A 131 12.08 8.01 -17.16
C LYS A 131 12.69 7.36 -18.39
N GLU A 132 12.06 6.29 -18.89
CA GLU A 132 12.50 5.52 -20.05
C GLU A 132 12.50 6.35 -21.34
N SER A 133 11.66 7.39 -21.43
CA SER A 133 11.67 8.37 -22.54
C SER A 133 12.90 9.30 -22.54
N GLY A 134 13.84 9.12 -21.60
CA GLY A 134 15.09 9.88 -21.52
C GLY A 134 14.91 11.31 -20.99
N GLY A 135 13.83 11.58 -20.25
CA GLY A 135 13.55 12.90 -19.66
C GLY A 135 14.35 13.24 -18.39
N VAL A 136 15.03 12.25 -17.80
CA VAL A 136 15.81 12.39 -16.56
C VAL A 136 17.29 12.58 -16.87
N VAL A 137 17.91 13.58 -16.25
CA VAL A 137 19.35 13.87 -16.28
C VAL A 137 20.09 12.99 -15.29
N SER A 138 19.61 12.92 -14.06
CA SER A 138 20.18 12.10 -12.99
C SER A 138 19.09 11.60 -12.04
N GLN A 139 19.32 10.44 -11.42
CA GLN A 139 18.46 9.88 -10.40
C GLN A 139 19.30 9.16 -9.34
N THR A 140 18.98 9.39 -8.06
CA THR A 140 19.44 8.56 -6.94
C THR A 140 18.26 8.18 -6.04
N SER A 141 18.39 7.11 -5.27
CA SER A 141 17.35 6.70 -4.32
C SER A 141 17.96 6.09 -3.08
N SER A 142 17.45 6.48 -1.91
CA SER A 142 17.80 5.91 -0.62
C SER A 142 16.59 5.23 0.00
N LYS A 143 16.73 3.97 0.40
CA LYS A 143 15.70 3.21 1.13
C LYS A 143 16.08 3.18 2.61
N CYS A 144 15.17 3.62 3.46
CA CYS A 144 15.40 3.84 4.88
C CYS A 144 14.29 3.17 5.71
N ALA A 145 14.61 2.77 6.94
CA ALA A 145 13.58 2.51 7.94
C ALA A 145 13.07 3.86 8.49
N ALA A 146 11.75 4.06 8.48
CA ALA A 146 11.12 5.20 9.11
C ALA A 146 10.97 4.92 10.61
N LEU A 147 11.57 5.77 11.44
CA LEU A 147 11.44 5.67 12.88
C LEU A 147 10.14 6.36 13.31
N ASP A 148 9.27 5.60 13.96
CA ASP A 148 8.05 6.13 14.58
C ASP A 148 8.33 6.50 16.04
N PHE A 149 8.07 7.75 16.39
CA PHE A 149 8.24 8.28 17.76
C PHE A 149 6.88 8.49 18.47
N THR A 150 5.80 7.95 17.93
CA THR A 150 4.44 8.08 18.49
C THR A 150 4.04 6.90 19.41
N ALA A 151 4.93 5.92 19.58
CA ALA A 151 4.78 4.79 20.49
C ALA A 151 4.98 5.16 21.97
#